data_AF-A0A813K9Q5-F1
#
_entry.id   AF-A0A813K9Q5-F1
#
_cell.length_a   1.000
_cell.length_b   1.000
_cell.length_c   1.000
_cell.angle_alpha   90.00
_cell.angle_beta   90.00
_cell.angle_gamma   90.00
#
_symmetry.space_group_name_H-M   'P 1'
#
loop_
_entity.id
_entity.type
_entity.pdbx_description
1 polymer ?
#
loop_
_entity_poly.entity_id
_entity_poly.type
_entity_poly.pdbx_seq_one_letter_code
_entity_poly.pdbx_strand_id
1 'polypeptide(L)'
;MALAIKASKTGSKAMKAMKVTKVMKKKAMKAKRVAKVAKGRMAKAMVLAGKREKTTGGLKQDNLTKNKNGKVVSKKASAHGKRAFRHIEGWVEAVMAAREALHTKGFVAINGKSLQGQALYVKARQVRSAGVAPVASILAAASPCRAIASPGRASA
;
A
#
# COMPACT_ATOMS: atom_id res chain seq x y z
N MET A 1 77.30 17.77 -11.95
CA MET A 1 77.85 16.58 -12.63
C MET A 1 78.87 15.92 -11.72
N ALA A 2 78.58 14.70 -11.25
CA ALA A 2 79.53 13.63 -10.89
C ALA A 2 78.80 12.62 -9.99
N LEU A 3 78.43 11.47 -10.57
CA LEU A 3 78.15 10.22 -9.87
C LEU A 3 79.43 9.71 -9.21
N ALA A 4 79.32 9.02 -8.07
CA ALA A 4 80.12 7.80 -7.83
C ALA A 4 79.53 6.95 -6.69
N ILE A 5 79.39 5.66 -7.00
CA ILE A 5 78.78 4.57 -6.24
C ILE A 5 79.86 3.91 -5.36
N LYS A 6 79.53 3.44 -4.15
CA LYS A 6 80.17 2.23 -3.61
C LYS A 6 79.29 1.45 -2.64
N ALA A 7 79.39 0.13 -2.78
CA ALA A 7 78.42 -0.89 -2.42
C ALA A 7 78.70 -1.60 -1.07
N SER A 8 77.89 -2.64 -0.83
CA SER A 8 77.90 -3.65 0.26
C SER A 8 77.10 -3.23 1.49
N LYS A 9 76.29 -4.08 2.15
CA LYS A 9 76.50 -5.50 2.45
C LYS A 9 75.17 -6.09 2.99
N THR A 10 74.82 -7.30 2.54
CA THR A 10 74.22 -8.40 3.31
C THR A 10 72.90 -8.21 4.09
N GLY A 11 71.90 -9.05 3.77
CA GLY A 11 71.00 -9.55 4.82
C GLY A 11 69.56 -9.84 4.43
N SER A 12 69.32 -10.66 3.40
CA SER A 12 68.03 -11.37 3.27
C SER A 12 67.86 -12.31 4.47
N LYS A 13 66.94 -11.99 5.39
CA LYS A 13 66.48 -12.93 6.42
C LYS A 13 65.03 -13.30 6.12
N ALA A 14 64.92 -14.53 5.65
CA ALA A 14 63.71 -15.28 5.37
C ALA A 14 62.81 -15.44 6.60
N MET A 15 61.55 -15.78 6.30
CA MET A 15 60.44 -16.08 7.18
C MET A 15 60.76 -17.04 8.34
N LYS A 16 60.12 -16.84 9.50
CA LYS A 16 59.20 -17.83 10.12
C LYS A 16 58.63 -17.32 11.45
N ALA A 17 57.30 -17.45 11.57
CA ALA A 17 56.51 -17.86 12.73
C ALA A 17 56.84 -17.28 14.12
N MET A 18 55.85 -16.66 14.79
CA MET A 18 55.13 -17.27 15.93
C MET A 18 54.07 -16.30 16.51
N LYS A 19 52.79 -16.66 16.33
CA LYS A 19 51.68 -16.57 17.29
C LYS A 19 51.79 -15.51 18.41
N VAL A 20 51.28 -14.30 18.17
CA VAL A 20 50.73 -13.44 19.24
C VAL A 20 49.23 -13.31 19.01
N THR A 21 48.50 -14.30 19.53
CA THR A 21 47.08 -14.16 19.83
C THR A 21 46.92 -13.07 20.88
N LYS A 22 46.88 -11.81 20.42
CA LYS A 22 46.41 -10.70 21.24
C LYS A 22 44.93 -10.97 21.47
N VAL A 23 44.64 -11.62 22.60
CA VAL A 23 43.33 -11.74 23.20
C VAL A 23 42.83 -10.32 23.42
N MET A 24 42.24 -9.74 22.39
CA MET A 24 41.36 -8.60 22.53
C MET A 24 40.20 -9.10 23.39
N LYS A 25 40.33 -8.87 24.70
CA LYS A 25 39.26 -9.00 25.68
C LYS A 25 38.08 -8.20 25.11
N LYS A 26 37.18 -8.89 24.42
CA LYS A 26 35.90 -8.33 23.98
C LYS A 26 35.24 -7.86 25.26
N LYS A 27 35.29 -6.55 25.54
CA LYS A 27 34.50 -5.93 26.60
C LYS A 27 33.08 -6.45 26.38
N ALA A 28 32.60 -7.27 27.32
CA ALA A 28 31.20 -7.64 27.36
C ALA A 28 30.42 -6.32 27.42
N MET A 29 29.87 -5.91 26.28
CA MET A 29 29.01 -4.75 26.22
C MET A 29 27.83 -5.06 27.15
N LYS A 30 27.69 -4.28 28.23
CA LYS A 30 26.49 -4.31 29.08
C LYS A 30 25.27 -4.35 28.16
N ALA A 31 24.40 -5.35 28.36
CA ALA A 31 23.17 -5.47 27.60
C ALA A 31 22.46 -4.11 27.63
N LYS A 32 22.39 -3.43 26.47
CA LYS A 32 21.71 -2.14 26.38
C LYS A 32 20.28 -2.35 26.82
N ARG A 33 19.90 -1.74 27.96
CA ARG A 33 18.52 -1.69 28.44
C ARG A 33 17.64 -1.36 27.25
N VAL A 34 16.68 -2.24 26.96
CA VAL A 34 15.72 -2.05 25.87
C VAL A 34 15.02 -0.70 26.11
N ALA A 35 15.44 0.34 25.37
CA ALA A 35 14.81 1.65 25.41
C ALA A 35 13.28 1.55 25.40
N LYS A 36 12.62 2.20 26.36
CA LYS A 36 11.16 2.20 26.55
C LYS A 36 10.40 2.87 25.41
N VAL A 37 11.07 3.76 24.68
CA VAL A 37 10.53 4.53 23.54
C VAL A 37 11.00 3.93 22.22
N ALA A 38 10.06 3.58 21.35
CA ALA A 38 10.33 3.19 19.97
C ALA A 38 10.63 4.43 19.12
N LYS A 39 11.79 4.44 18.47
CA LYS A 39 12.24 5.50 17.55
C LYS A 39 12.40 4.93 16.13
N GLY A 40 12.32 5.79 15.12
CA GLY A 40 12.53 5.42 13.72
C GLY A 40 11.28 4.98 12.94
N ARG A 41 11.47 4.60 11.66
CA ARG A 41 10.39 4.30 10.70
C ARG A 41 9.44 3.19 11.16
N MET A 42 9.97 2.19 11.88
CA MET A 42 9.22 1.04 12.36
C MET A 42 8.66 1.22 13.78
N ALA A 43 8.72 2.42 14.36
CA ALA A 43 8.35 2.64 15.76
C ALA A 43 6.94 2.13 16.11
N LYS A 44 5.95 2.41 15.26
CA LYS A 44 4.56 1.94 15.44
C LYS A 44 4.45 0.42 15.35
N ALA A 45 5.19 -0.21 14.45
CA ALA A 45 5.22 -1.66 14.32
C ALA A 45 5.90 -2.34 15.51
N MET A 46 6.97 -1.75 16.06
CA MET A 46 7.68 -2.26 17.24
C MET A 46 6.83 -2.18 18.51
N VAL A 47 6.04 -1.12 18.66
CA VAL A 47 5.09 -0.99 19.78
C VAL A 47 3.96 -2.00 19.65
N LEU A 48 3.42 -2.18 18.45
CA LEU A 48 2.37 -3.18 18.22
C LEU A 48 2.88 -4.63 18.41
N ALA A 49 4.17 -4.87 18.16
CA ALA A 49 4.82 -6.16 18.43
C ALA A 49 5.26 -6.33 19.89
N GLY A 50 4.95 -5.39 20.80
CA GLY A 50 5.30 -5.45 22.21
C GLY A 50 6.80 -5.28 22.52
N LYS A 51 7.64 -5.00 21.52
CA LYS A 51 9.10 -4.83 21.71
C LYS A 51 9.42 -3.56 22.49
N ARG A 52 8.49 -2.60 22.55
CA ARG A 52 8.63 -1.25 23.14
C ARG A 52 7.27 -0.80 23.66
N GLU A 53 7.25 0.02 24.69
CA GLU A 53 6.00 0.44 25.34
C GLU A 53 5.29 1.61 24.64
N LYS A 54 6.04 2.60 24.15
CA LYS A 54 5.49 3.82 23.53
C LYS A 54 6.30 4.28 22.33
N THR A 55 5.65 4.94 21.37
CA THR A 55 6.34 5.64 20.28
C THR A 55 6.88 7.00 20.74
N THR A 56 7.72 7.64 19.94
CA THR A 56 8.19 9.02 20.19
C THR A 56 7.06 10.02 20.42
N GLY A 57 5.93 9.85 19.72
CA GLY A 57 4.72 10.66 19.89
C GLY A 57 3.78 10.20 21.00
N GLY A 58 4.21 9.30 21.88
CA GLY A 58 3.43 8.84 23.04
C GLY A 58 2.35 7.80 22.75
N LEU A 59 2.20 7.33 21.49
CA LEU A 59 1.21 6.28 21.19
C LEU A 59 1.64 4.94 21.78
N LYS A 60 0.72 4.33 22.53
CA LYS A 60 0.77 2.95 23.04
C LYS A 60 0.11 1.97 22.06
N GLN A 61 0.24 0.67 22.34
CA GLN A 61 -0.36 -0.41 21.56
C GLN A 61 -1.88 -0.26 21.39
N ASP A 62 -2.58 0.16 22.44
CA ASP A 62 -4.04 0.34 22.43
C ASP A 62 -4.55 1.34 21.39
N ASN A 63 -3.69 2.29 21.00
CA ASN A 63 -4.02 3.35 20.07
C ASN A 63 -3.60 3.05 18.63
N LEU A 64 -3.02 1.88 18.37
CA LEU A 64 -2.53 1.46 17.06
C LEU A 64 -3.41 0.37 16.47
N THR A 65 -3.47 0.33 15.14
CA THR A 65 -4.18 -0.70 14.37
C THR A 65 -3.44 -0.98 13.06
N LYS A 66 -3.62 -2.18 12.51
CA LYS A 66 -3.09 -2.59 11.20
C LYS A 66 -4.14 -2.35 10.13
N ASN A 67 -3.76 -1.70 9.04
CA ASN A 67 -4.58 -1.63 7.83
C ASN A 67 -4.43 -2.92 7.00
N LYS A 68 -5.33 -3.14 6.03
CA LYS A 68 -5.29 -4.27 5.07
C LYS A 68 -3.95 -4.41 4.34
N ASN A 69 -3.27 -3.29 4.08
CA ASN A 69 -1.94 -3.26 3.46
C ASN A 69 -0.78 -3.53 4.45
N GLY A 70 -1.06 -4.03 5.67
CA GLY A 70 -0.05 -4.32 6.70
C GLY A 70 0.56 -3.11 7.40
N LYS A 71 0.24 -1.88 6.98
CA LYS A 71 0.73 -0.64 7.59
C LYS A 71 0.10 -0.40 8.96
N VAL A 72 0.94 -0.14 9.97
CA VAL A 72 0.47 0.22 11.33
C VAL A 72 0.19 1.72 11.40
N VAL A 73 -1.06 2.07 11.68
CA VAL A 73 -1.59 3.44 11.75
C VAL A 73 -2.26 3.64 13.11
N SER A 74 -2.46 4.89 13.54
CA SER A 74 -3.24 5.15 14.76
C SER A 74 -4.74 4.96 14.52
N LYS A 75 -5.47 4.51 15.54
CA LYS A 75 -6.94 4.37 15.50
C LYS A 75 -7.61 5.70 15.13
N LYS A 76 -7.12 6.83 15.67
CA LYS A 76 -7.59 8.18 15.33
C LYS A 76 -7.46 8.48 13.83
N ALA A 77 -6.31 8.19 13.21
CA ALA A 77 -6.11 8.45 11.79
C ALA A 77 -6.96 7.52 10.91
N SER A 78 -7.17 6.26 11.32
CA SER A 78 -8.10 5.36 10.63
C SER A 78 -9.54 5.87 10.68
N ALA A 79 -10.01 6.32 11.85
CA ALA A 79 -11.35 6.90 12.00
C ALA A 79 -11.53 8.18 11.19
N HIS A 80 -10.52 9.05 11.15
CA HIS A 80 -10.55 10.26 10.32
C HIS A 80 -10.69 9.92 8.83
N GLY A 81 -9.91 8.94 8.34
CA GLY A 81 -10.02 8.48 6.95
C GLY A 81 -11.42 7.96 6.60
N LYS A 82 -12.04 7.18 7.50
CA LYS A 82 -13.42 6.70 7.32
C LYS A 82 -14.44 7.84 7.30
N ARG A 83 -14.29 8.86 8.15
CA ARG A 83 -15.18 10.04 8.16
C ARG A 83 -15.05 10.85 6.87
N ALA A 84 -13.83 11.01 6.36
CA ALA A 84 -13.60 11.71 5.10
C ALA A 84 -14.20 10.96 3.91
N PHE A 85 -14.16 9.62 3.92
CA PHE A 85 -14.68 8.79 2.83
C PHE A 85 -16.18 8.97 2.59
N ARG A 86 -16.98 9.31 3.61
CA ARG A 86 -18.42 9.59 3.50
C ARG A 86 -18.79 10.63 2.44
N HIS A 87 -17.92 11.60 2.18
CA HIS A 87 -18.17 12.64 1.17
C HIS A 87 -17.96 12.15 -0.27
N ILE A 88 -17.26 11.02 -0.43
CA ILE A 88 -16.82 10.46 -1.71
C ILE A 88 -17.61 9.18 -2.05
N GLU A 89 -18.09 8.46 -1.04
CA GLU A 89 -18.87 7.21 -1.15
C GLU A 89 -19.95 7.29 -2.23
N GLY A 90 -20.84 8.29 -2.18
CA GLY A 90 -21.94 8.39 -3.15
C GLY A 90 -21.51 8.59 -4.61
N TRP A 91 -20.33 9.19 -4.86
CA TRP A 91 -19.80 9.28 -6.23
C TRP A 91 -19.22 7.95 -6.70
N VAL A 92 -18.52 7.23 -5.82
CA VAL A 92 -17.92 5.93 -6.15
C VAL A 92 -19.01 4.90 -6.45
N GLU A 93 -20.07 4.86 -5.65
CA GLU A 93 -21.22 3.97 -5.85
C GLU A 93 -21.94 4.26 -7.17
N ALA A 94 -22.19 5.54 -7.48
CA ALA A 94 -22.81 5.93 -8.75
C ALA A 94 -21.97 5.53 -9.96
N VAL A 95 -20.63 5.66 -9.86
CA VAL A 95 -19.71 5.23 -10.93
C VAL A 95 -19.67 3.71 -11.07
N MET A 96 -19.76 2.95 -9.97
CA MET A 96 -19.85 1.49 -10.01
C MET A 96 -21.14 1.03 -10.69
N ALA A 97 -22.29 1.59 -10.29
CA ALA A 97 -23.58 1.30 -10.91
C ALA A 97 -23.58 1.65 -12.42
N ALA A 98 -23.00 2.79 -12.80
CA ALA A 98 -22.88 3.17 -14.21
C ALA A 98 -21.98 2.22 -15.02
N ARG A 99 -20.90 1.70 -14.42
CA ARG A 99 -20.00 0.72 -15.05
C ARG A 99 -20.69 -0.61 -15.28
N GLU A 100 -21.52 -1.05 -14.33
CA GLU A 100 -22.31 -2.28 -14.46
C GLU A 100 -23.37 -2.13 -15.54
N ALA A 101 -24.09 -1.00 -15.58
CA ALA A 101 -25.11 -0.71 -16.59
C ALA A 101 -24.57 -0.53 -18.02
N LEU A 102 -23.27 -0.25 -18.18
CA LEU A 102 -22.60 -0.12 -19.47
C LEU A 102 -21.68 -1.32 -19.79
N HIS A 103 -21.54 -2.27 -18.88
CA HIS A 103 -20.64 -3.42 -18.97
C HIS A 103 -19.20 -3.08 -19.42
N THR A 104 -18.68 -1.92 -19.01
CA THR A 104 -17.32 -1.50 -19.40
C THR A 104 -16.27 -2.23 -18.59
N LYS A 105 -15.44 -3.05 -19.26
CA LYS A 105 -14.32 -3.77 -18.67
C LYS A 105 -13.01 -3.02 -18.89
N GLY A 106 -12.16 -2.96 -17.87
CA GLY A 106 -10.88 -2.26 -17.92
C GLY A 106 -10.94 -0.78 -17.55
N PHE A 107 -9.86 -0.07 -17.85
CA PHE A 107 -9.71 1.34 -17.56
C PHE A 107 -10.46 2.19 -18.60
N VAL A 108 -11.30 3.10 -18.11
CA VAL A 108 -12.02 4.08 -18.93
C VAL A 108 -11.89 5.42 -18.22
N ALA A 109 -11.37 6.42 -18.94
CA ALA A 109 -11.25 7.77 -18.43
C ALA A 109 -12.64 8.40 -18.25
N ILE A 110 -12.99 8.78 -17.02
CA ILE A 110 -14.24 9.48 -16.73
C ILE A 110 -14.18 10.87 -17.38
N ASN A 111 -15.19 11.20 -18.19
CA ASN A 111 -15.24 12.44 -18.98
C ASN A 111 -14.03 12.62 -19.93
N GLY A 112 -13.50 11.50 -20.44
CA GLY A 112 -12.44 11.51 -21.46
C GLY A 112 -12.95 11.84 -22.86
N LYS A 113 -12.04 11.81 -23.84
CA LYS A 113 -12.36 11.99 -25.28
C LYS A 113 -13.09 10.78 -25.89
N SER A 114 -13.10 9.64 -25.19
CA SER A 114 -13.79 8.44 -25.66
C SER A 114 -15.29 8.52 -25.40
N LEU A 115 -16.09 8.02 -26.34
CA LEU A 115 -17.55 7.97 -26.23
C LEU A 115 -18.00 7.22 -24.97
N GLN A 116 -17.31 6.12 -24.62
CA GLN A 116 -17.57 5.35 -23.40
C GLN A 116 -17.32 6.17 -22.11
N GLY A 117 -16.28 7.02 -22.10
CA GLY A 117 -15.94 7.85 -20.94
C GLY A 117 -16.94 8.98 -20.71
N GLN A 118 -17.47 9.56 -21.79
CA GLN A 118 -18.55 10.55 -21.74
C GLN A 118 -19.86 9.91 -21.28
N ALA A 119 -20.25 8.78 -21.86
CA ALA A 119 -21.47 8.05 -21.48
C ALA A 119 -21.47 7.62 -20.00
N LEU A 120 -20.32 7.15 -19.49
CA LEU A 120 -20.17 6.78 -18.09
C LEU A 120 -20.37 7.98 -17.16
N TYR A 121 -19.79 9.14 -17.48
CA TYR A 121 -19.94 10.36 -16.68
C TYR A 121 -21.39 10.84 -16.62
N VAL A 122 -22.09 10.86 -17.76
CA VAL A 122 -23.50 11.28 -17.83
C VAL A 122 -24.38 10.34 -17.01
N LYS A 123 -24.23 9.02 -17.18
CA LYS A 123 -24.98 8.04 -16.37
C LYS A 123 -24.67 8.12 -14.88
N ALA A 124 -23.40 8.25 -14.50
CA ALA A 124 -23.01 8.38 -13.10
C ALA A 124 -23.60 9.65 -12.45
N ARG A 125 -23.65 10.78 -13.19
CA ARG A 125 -24.34 11.99 -12.72
C ARG A 125 -25.83 11.77 -12.54
N GLN A 126 -26.49 11.10 -13.48
CA GLN A 126 -27.92 10.79 -13.39
C GLN A 126 -28.23 9.92 -12.16
N VAL A 127 -27.46 8.84 -11.94
CA VAL A 127 -27.62 7.95 -10.78
C VAL A 127 -27.40 8.69 -9.46
N ARG A 128 -26.42 9.60 -9.40
CA ARG A 128 -26.16 10.41 -8.20
C ARG A 128 -27.27 11.43 -7.93
N SER A 129 -27.79 12.07 -8.98
CA SER A 129 -28.88 13.03 -8.85
C SER A 129 -30.22 12.37 -8.51
N ALA A 130 -30.44 11.13 -8.97
CA ALA A 130 -31.67 10.37 -8.73
C ALA A 130 -31.78 9.82 -7.29
N GLY A 131 -30.76 10.02 -6.45
CA GLY A 131 -30.65 9.34 -5.15
C GLY A 131 -30.26 7.87 -5.36
N VAL A 132 -29.35 7.37 -4.54
CA VAL A 132 -28.75 6.03 -4.67
C VAL A 132 -29.84 4.96 -4.56
N ALA A 133 -30.46 4.59 -5.68
CA ALA A 133 -31.19 3.35 -5.78
C ALA A 133 -30.14 2.22 -5.76
N PRO A 134 -30.25 1.25 -4.83
CA PRO A 134 -29.32 0.15 -4.80
C PRO A 134 -29.36 -0.57 -6.16
N VAL A 135 -28.19 -0.91 -6.68
CA VAL A 135 -27.94 -1.58 -7.97
C VAL A 135 -28.90 -2.77 -8.22
N ALA A 136 -29.34 -3.45 -7.16
CA ALA A 136 -30.31 -4.53 -7.22
C ALA A 136 -31.67 -4.11 -7.82
N SER A 137 -32.13 -2.88 -7.57
CA SER A 137 -33.44 -2.41 -8.05
C SER A 137 -33.43 -1.98 -9.52
N ILE A 138 -32.28 -1.55 -10.06
CA ILE A 138 -32.14 -1.18 -11.48
C ILE A 138 -32.07 -2.44 -12.34
N LEU A 139 -31.46 -3.52 -11.86
CA LEU A 139 -31.44 -4.81 -12.57
C LEU A 139 -32.82 -5.51 -12.57
N ALA A 140 -33.63 -5.32 -11.52
CA ALA A 140 -34.98 -5.88 -11.43
C ALA A 140 -35.97 -5.19 -12.39
N ALA A 141 -35.76 -3.92 -12.72
CA ALA A 141 -36.60 -3.18 -13.67
C ALA A 141 -36.29 -3.50 -15.16
N ALA A 142 -35.21 -4.25 -15.44
CA ALA A 142 -34.78 -4.58 -16.80
C ALA A 142 -35.17 -6.00 -17.25
N SER A 143 -36.05 -6.71 -16.54
CA SER A 143 -36.60 -7.99 -16.99
C SER A 143 -38.07 -7.89 -17.42
N PRO A 144 -38.38 -7.45 -18.64
CA PRO A 144 -39.52 -7.97 -19.37
C PRO A 144 -39.03 -9.16 -20.19
N CYS A 145 -38.81 -10.30 -19.53
CA CYS A 145 -38.81 -11.57 -20.23
C CYS A 145 -40.28 -11.96 -20.45
N ARG A 146 -40.64 -12.29 -21.70
CA ARG A 146 -41.96 -12.75 -22.22
C ARG A 146 -42.83 -11.59 -22.75
N ALA A 147 -43.18 -11.45 -24.03
CA ALA A 147 -43.25 -12.43 -25.13
C ALA A 147 -43.07 -11.73 -26.48
N ILE A 148 -42.15 -12.22 -27.31
CA ILE A 148 -42.21 -12.04 -28.77
C ILE A 148 -43.17 -13.10 -29.29
N ALA A 149 -44.36 -12.68 -29.69
CA ALA A 149 -45.30 -13.50 -30.46
C ALA A 149 -44.79 -13.55 -31.91
N SER A 150 -44.50 -14.75 -32.41
CA SER A 150 -44.21 -15.01 -33.82
C SER A 150 -45.48 -15.53 -34.51
N PRO A 151 -46.06 -14.85 -35.51
CA PRO A 151 -47.00 -15.49 -36.41
C PRO A 151 -46.27 -16.04 -37.64
N GLY A 152 -46.28 -17.38 -37.76
CA GLY A 152 -46.56 -18.09 -39.00
C GLY A 152 -45.70 -17.80 -40.23
N ARG A 153 -44.71 -18.67 -40.45
CA ARG A 153 -44.19 -19.00 -41.78
C ARG A 153 -45.34 -19.50 -42.66
N ALA A 154 -45.73 -18.70 -43.67
CA ALA A 154 -46.57 -19.16 -44.77
C ALA A 154 -45.70 -19.97 -45.74
N SER A 155 -46.03 -21.26 -45.90
CA SER A 155 -45.54 -22.11 -46.99
C SER A 155 -46.54 -22.11 -48.14
N ALA A 156 -46.00 -22.29 -49.35
CA ALA A 156 -46.70 -22.61 -50.59
C ALA A 156 -47.54 -23.89 -50.50
#